data_AF-A0AAP3XQK1-F1
#
_entry.id   AF-A0AAP3XQK1-F1
#
_cell.length_a   1.000
_cell.length_b   1.000
_cell.length_c   1.000
_cell.angle_alpha   90.00
_cell.angle_beta   90.00
_cell.angle_gamma   90.00
#
_symmetry.space_group_name_H-M   'P 1'
#
loop_
_entity.id
_entity.type
_entity.pdbx_description
1 polymer ?
#
loop_
_entity_poly.entity_id
_entity_poly.type
_entity_poly.pdbx_seq_one_letter_code
_entity_poly.pdbx_strand_id
1 'polypeptide(L)'
;MRIVAGRHRGRVLQTPPGLDTRPTSDRAREALFSILESGRPAVRGARFLDLFAGTGAVGLEAVSRGAAEALLVDRGKPALAALRANVARLREEQRVRVLAADATRLGRAPHPFDLVFLDPPYRSGLALPALASALAGGWIAPEARVILEVAAGETFAPPAGLQVESERRYGAARLVFLGCGDGQG
;
A
#
# COMPACT_ATOMS: atom_id res chain seq x y z
N MET A 1 -6.49 -12.38 10.38
CA MET A 1 -6.65 -11.02 9.81
C MET A 1 -8.07 -10.84 9.25
N ARG A 2 -8.67 -9.64 9.37
CA ARG A 2 -10.00 -9.32 8.81
C ARG A 2 -10.05 -7.88 8.29
N ILE A 3 -11.03 -7.58 7.43
CA ILE A 3 -11.35 -6.18 7.04
C ILE A 3 -11.96 -5.44 8.24
N VAL A 4 -11.48 -4.24 8.51
CA VAL A 4 -11.79 -3.44 9.70
C VAL A 4 -13.04 -2.58 9.51
N ALA A 5 -13.18 -1.91 8.37
CA ALA A 5 -14.32 -1.02 8.09
C ALA A 5 -14.76 -1.06 6.61
N GLY A 6 -15.76 -0.24 6.28
CA GLY A 6 -16.33 -0.16 4.94
C GLY A 6 -17.27 -1.33 4.59
N ARG A 7 -17.53 -1.52 3.29
CA ARG A 7 -18.54 -2.48 2.80
C ARG A 7 -18.26 -3.95 3.15
N HIS A 8 -16.99 -4.30 3.40
CA HIS A 8 -16.55 -5.66 3.73
C HIS A 8 -16.20 -5.85 5.20
N ARG A 9 -16.56 -4.91 6.06
CA ARG A 9 -16.27 -4.95 7.51
C ARG A 9 -16.55 -6.34 8.11
N GLY A 10 -15.57 -6.86 8.83
CA GLY A 10 -15.65 -8.14 9.53
C GLY A 10 -15.34 -9.38 8.67
N ARG A 11 -15.18 -9.24 7.35
CA ARG A 11 -14.80 -10.36 6.48
C ARG A 11 -13.37 -10.82 6.77
N VAL A 12 -13.21 -12.11 7.03
CA VAL A 12 -11.91 -12.75 7.26
C VAL A 12 -11.18 -12.92 5.93
N LEU A 13 -9.89 -12.57 5.93
CA LEU A 13 -8.96 -12.77 4.82
C LEU A 13 -8.14 -14.05 5.05
N GLN A 14 -7.89 -14.79 3.97
CA GLN A 14 -6.99 -15.93 3.95
C GLN A 14 -5.54 -15.45 4.05
N THR A 15 -4.77 -16.16 4.86
CA THR A 15 -3.33 -15.96 5.05
C THR A 15 -2.60 -17.27 4.74
N PRO A 16 -1.48 -17.25 4.00
CA PRO A 16 -0.69 -18.45 3.79
C PRO A 16 -0.09 -18.95 5.11
N PRO A 17 0.10 -20.26 5.29
CA PRO A 17 0.85 -20.81 6.43
C PRO A 17 2.25 -20.20 6.50
N GLY A 18 2.68 -19.77 7.69
CA GLY A 18 4.00 -19.14 7.89
C GLY A 18 4.10 -17.66 7.46
N LEU A 19 3.09 -17.14 6.76
CA LEU A 19 2.89 -15.70 6.52
C LEU A 19 1.90 -15.12 7.55
N ASP A 20 1.97 -15.61 8.79
CA ASP A 20 1.50 -14.88 9.98
C ASP A 20 2.49 -13.75 10.31
N THR A 21 3.07 -13.16 9.25
CA THR A 21 3.93 -12.00 9.30
C THR A 21 3.14 -10.90 9.93
N ARG A 22 3.72 -10.37 11.01
CA ARG A 22 3.15 -9.37 11.91
C ARG A 22 2.26 -8.44 11.11
N PRO A 23 0.93 -8.49 11.31
CA PRO A 23 0.06 -7.56 10.63
C PRO A 23 0.54 -6.16 11.01
N THR A 24 0.55 -5.23 10.06
CA THR A 24 0.11 -3.87 10.39
C THR A 24 -1.14 -4.09 11.23
N SER A 25 -0.99 -3.99 12.55
CA SER A 25 -2.00 -4.52 13.48
C SER A 25 -3.36 -3.95 13.09
N ASP A 26 -4.47 -4.64 13.33
CA ASP A 26 -5.78 -4.09 12.96
C ASP A 26 -5.93 -2.61 13.41
N ARG A 27 -5.29 -2.24 14.54
CA ARG A 27 -5.10 -0.86 15.02
C ARG A 27 -4.23 0.04 14.13
N ALA A 28 -3.05 -0.40 13.68
CA ALA A 28 -2.19 0.38 12.80
C ALA A 28 -2.86 0.61 11.44
N ARG A 29 -3.56 -0.40 10.90
CA ARG A 29 -4.35 -0.27 9.67
C ARG A 29 -5.56 0.65 9.88
N GLU A 30 -6.28 0.50 11.00
CA GLU A 30 -7.36 1.41 11.35
C GLU A 30 -6.87 2.86 11.44
N ALA A 31 -5.76 3.09 12.16
CA ALA A 31 -5.17 4.42 12.31
C ALA A 31 -4.66 5.00 10.97
N LEU A 32 -4.04 4.17 10.12
CA LEU A 32 -3.67 4.54 8.75
C LEU A 32 -4.90 5.08 8.01
N PHE A 33 -5.98 4.31 7.95
CA PHE A 33 -7.16 4.72 7.21
C PHE A 33 -7.89 5.91 7.84
N SER A 34 -7.88 6.06 9.17
CA SER A 34 -8.39 7.28 9.82
C SER A 34 -7.64 8.54 9.39
N ILE A 35 -6.31 8.46 9.22
CA ILE A 35 -5.49 9.57 8.71
C ILE A 35 -5.77 9.81 7.21
N LEU A 36 -5.95 8.74 6.43
CA LEU A 36 -6.22 8.86 5.01
C LEU A 36 -7.62 9.40 4.71
N GLU A 37 -8.62 9.13 5.56
CA GLU A 37 -9.99 9.63 5.41
C GLU A 37 -10.11 11.14 5.66
N SER A 38 -9.28 11.70 6.54
CA SER A 38 -9.27 13.15 6.83
C SER A 38 -8.29 13.96 5.99
N GLY A 39 -7.38 13.31 5.27
CA GLY A 39 -6.39 13.99 4.44
C GLY A 39 -6.78 14.08 2.96
N ARG A 40 -5.84 14.61 2.16
CA ARG A 40 -5.95 14.64 0.70
C ARG A 40 -4.75 13.94 0.05
N PRO A 41 -4.97 13.15 -1.01
CA PRO A 41 -6.27 12.68 -1.47
C PRO A 41 -6.94 11.76 -0.43
N ALA A 42 -8.28 11.75 -0.41
CA ALA A 42 -9.05 10.89 0.47
C ALA A 42 -9.20 9.49 -0.15
N VAL A 43 -9.39 8.46 0.68
CA VAL A 43 -9.52 7.06 0.21
C VAL A 43 -10.72 6.89 -0.72
N ARG A 44 -11.84 7.56 -0.42
CA ARG A 44 -13.05 7.46 -1.24
C ARG A 44 -12.79 8.05 -2.62
N GLY A 45 -12.98 7.24 -3.65
CA GLY A 45 -12.79 7.64 -5.05
C GLY A 45 -11.34 7.60 -5.54
N ALA A 46 -10.35 7.39 -4.66
CA ALA A 46 -8.95 7.29 -5.06
C ALA A 46 -8.65 5.99 -5.81
N ARG A 47 -7.66 6.04 -6.70
CA ARG A 47 -6.95 4.88 -7.22
C ARG A 47 -5.84 4.53 -6.25
N PHE A 48 -5.89 3.32 -5.71
CA PHE A 48 -4.96 2.84 -4.70
C PHE A 48 -3.92 1.89 -5.31
N LEU A 49 -2.64 2.09 -5.00
CA LEU A 49 -1.56 1.20 -5.37
C LEU A 49 -0.95 0.59 -4.12
N ASP A 50 -0.82 -0.72 -4.07
CA ASP A 50 -0.14 -1.44 -2.99
C ASP A 50 1.05 -2.22 -3.59
N LEU A 51 2.27 -1.79 -3.31
CA LEU A 51 3.48 -2.32 -3.96
C LEU A 51 4.04 -3.60 -3.32
N PHE A 52 3.57 -3.94 -2.13
CA PHE A 52 3.97 -5.13 -1.39
C PHE A 52 2.73 -5.76 -0.75
N ALA A 53 1.76 -6.08 -1.61
CA ALA A 53 0.38 -6.31 -1.17
C ALA A 53 0.21 -7.51 -0.24
N GLY A 54 1.10 -8.51 -0.29
CA GLY A 54 1.02 -9.71 0.52
C GLY A 54 -0.33 -10.41 0.31
N THR A 55 -1.16 -10.40 1.35
CA THR A 55 -2.51 -11.00 1.31
C THR A 55 -3.61 -10.04 0.81
N GLY A 56 -3.25 -8.80 0.46
CA GLY A 56 -4.18 -7.72 0.08
C GLY A 56 -4.75 -6.95 1.27
N ALA A 57 -4.17 -7.15 2.44
CA ALA A 57 -4.58 -6.60 3.73
C ALA A 57 -4.96 -5.11 3.70
N VAL A 58 -4.14 -4.28 3.08
CA VAL A 58 -4.30 -2.81 3.05
C VAL A 58 -5.07 -2.38 1.82
N GLY A 59 -4.69 -2.84 0.62
CA GLY A 59 -5.42 -2.50 -0.59
C GLY A 59 -6.90 -2.92 -0.61
N LEU A 60 -7.25 -4.09 -0.05
CA LEU A 60 -8.66 -4.51 0.07
C LEU A 60 -9.43 -3.68 1.10
N GLU A 61 -8.77 -3.20 2.14
CA GLU A 61 -9.35 -2.26 3.11
C GLU A 61 -9.65 -0.92 2.43
N ALA A 62 -8.77 -0.43 1.55
CA ALA A 62 -9.00 0.78 0.78
C ALA A 62 -10.25 0.66 -0.11
N VAL A 63 -10.39 -0.45 -0.83
CA VAL A 63 -11.58 -0.73 -1.67
C VAL A 63 -12.83 -0.94 -0.81
N SER A 64 -12.69 -1.52 0.37
CA SER A 64 -13.79 -1.63 1.33
C SER A 64 -14.31 -0.26 1.77
N ARG A 65 -13.40 0.71 1.97
CA ARG A 65 -13.68 2.09 2.39
C ARG A 65 -14.04 3.04 1.25
N GLY A 66 -14.06 2.54 0.01
CA GLY A 66 -14.60 3.26 -1.14
C GLY A 66 -13.57 3.79 -2.12
N ALA A 67 -12.32 3.30 -2.11
CA ALA A 67 -11.42 3.48 -3.24
C ALA A 67 -12.12 3.03 -4.55
N ALA A 68 -11.90 3.79 -5.63
CA ALA A 68 -12.52 3.52 -6.92
C ALA A 68 -11.98 2.20 -7.51
N GLU A 69 -10.68 2.02 -7.40
CA GLU A 69 -9.96 0.81 -7.79
C GLU A 69 -8.70 0.63 -6.95
N ALA A 70 -8.16 -0.58 -6.95
CA ALA A 70 -6.84 -0.88 -6.40
C ALA A 70 -6.02 -1.77 -7.33
N LEU A 71 -4.74 -1.45 -7.49
CA LEU A 71 -3.75 -2.34 -8.08
C LEU A 71 -2.83 -2.88 -6.98
N LEU A 72 -2.80 -4.20 -6.85
CA LEU A 72 -2.08 -4.90 -5.80
C LEU A 72 -0.93 -5.67 -6.41
N VAL A 73 0.30 -5.23 -6.11
CA VAL A 73 1.54 -5.78 -6.65
C VAL A 73 2.20 -6.68 -5.61
N ASP A 74 2.57 -7.88 -6.02
CA ASP A 74 3.41 -8.78 -5.23
C ASP A 74 4.18 -9.73 -6.16
N ARG A 75 5.29 -10.31 -5.68
CA ARG A 75 6.09 -11.30 -6.43
C ARG A 75 6.04 -12.71 -5.82
N GLY A 76 5.62 -12.84 -4.57
CA GLY A 76 5.57 -14.11 -3.84
C GLY A 76 4.41 -14.97 -4.30
N LYS A 77 4.69 -16.16 -4.86
CA LYS A 77 3.64 -17.09 -5.30
C LYS A 77 2.59 -17.41 -4.21
N PRO A 78 2.96 -17.67 -2.95
CA PRO A 78 1.98 -17.93 -1.89
C PRO A 78 1.12 -16.69 -1.57
N ALA A 79 1.74 -15.51 -1.53
CA ALA A 79 1.05 -14.23 -1.31
C ALA A 79 0.05 -13.95 -2.44
N LEU A 80 0.49 -14.05 -3.70
CA LEU A 80 -0.34 -13.89 -4.89
C LEU A 80 -1.53 -14.86 -4.93
N ALA A 81 -1.34 -16.11 -4.50
CA ALA A 81 -2.43 -17.09 -4.43
C ALA A 81 -3.49 -16.68 -3.40
N ALA A 82 -3.06 -16.34 -2.18
CA ALA A 82 -3.96 -15.87 -1.12
C ALA A 82 -4.65 -14.54 -1.50
N LEU A 83 -3.91 -13.62 -2.11
CA LEU A 83 -4.42 -12.33 -2.55
C LEU A 83 -5.54 -12.50 -3.58
N ARG A 84 -5.33 -13.31 -4.62
CA ARG A 84 -6.37 -13.59 -5.63
C ARG A 84 -7.60 -14.24 -5.00
N ALA A 85 -7.40 -15.19 -4.08
CA ALA A 85 -8.50 -15.84 -3.38
C ALA A 85 -9.29 -14.87 -2.50
N ASN A 86 -8.61 -13.92 -1.84
CA ASN A 86 -9.25 -12.86 -1.06
C ASN A 86 -10.05 -11.89 -1.92
N VAL A 87 -9.51 -11.47 -3.07
CA VAL A 87 -10.23 -10.63 -4.05
C VAL A 87 -11.53 -11.32 -4.48
N ALA A 88 -11.45 -12.60 -4.87
CA ALA A 88 -12.62 -13.38 -5.29
C ALA A 88 -13.64 -13.58 -4.17
N ARG A 89 -13.17 -13.86 -2.94
CA ARG A 89 -14.01 -14.03 -1.76
C ARG A 89 -14.80 -12.76 -1.42
N LEU A 90 -14.23 -11.58 -1.68
CA LEU A 90 -14.90 -10.29 -1.49
C LEU A 90 -15.72 -9.84 -2.70
N ARG A 91 -15.66 -10.57 -3.83
CA ARG A 91 -16.32 -10.21 -5.10
C ARG A 91 -15.89 -8.83 -5.62
N GLU A 92 -14.59 -8.55 -5.56
CA GLU A 92 -13.99 -7.26 -5.93
C GLU A 92 -13.15 -7.32 -7.21
N GLU A 93 -13.27 -8.38 -8.00
CA GLU A 93 -12.50 -8.60 -9.23
C GLU A 93 -12.63 -7.46 -10.25
N GLN A 94 -13.75 -6.71 -10.21
CA GLN A 94 -14.00 -5.56 -11.10
C GLN A 94 -13.27 -4.29 -10.66
N ARG A 95 -12.89 -4.17 -9.39
CA ARG A 95 -12.24 -2.98 -8.82
C ARG A 95 -10.81 -3.24 -8.36
N VAL A 96 -10.44 -4.50 -8.22
CA VAL A 96 -9.11 -4.91 -7.74
C VAL A 96 -8.40 -5.72 -8.79
N ARG A 97 -7.24 -5.23 -9.21
CA ARG A 97 -6.32 -5.93 -10.12
C ARG A 97 -5.12 -6.43 -9.32
N VAL A 98 -4.68 -7.65 -9.62
CA VAL A 98 -3.47 -8.24 -9.03
C VAL A 98 -2.37 -8.30 -10.09
N LEU A 99 -1.23 -7.69 -9.81
CA LEU A 99 -0.05 -7.69 -10.67
C LEU A 99 1.05 -8.55 -10.04
N ALA A 100 1.42 -9.64 -10.72
CA ALA A 100 2.55 -10.45 -10.32
C ALA A 100 3.86 -9.82 -10.85
N ALA A 101 4.49 -8.93 -10.07
CA ALA A 101 5.68 -8.20 -10.49
C ALA A 101 6.60 -7.87 -9.31
N ASP A 102 7.86 -7.56 -9.62
CA ASP A 102 8.80 -7.00 -8.66
C ASP A 102 8.61 -5.48 -8.58
N ALA A 103 8.24 -4.98 -7.40
CA ALA A 103 8.02 -3.54 -7.17
C ALA A 103 9.26 -2.67 -7.40
N THR A 104 10.46 -3.25 -7.39
CA THR A 104 11.71 -2.54 -7.71
C THR A 104 11.94 -2.38 -9.21
N ARG A 105 11.08 -2.97 -10.06
CA ARG A 105 11.21 -3.02 -11.52
C ARG A 105 9.85 -3.00 -12.23
N LEU A 106 8.99 -2.03 -11.89
CA LEU A 106 7.60 -1.97 -12.36
C LEU A 106 7.42 -1.64 -13.84
N GLY A 107 8.42 -1.00 -14.48
CA GLY A 107 8.26 -0.44 -15.83
C GLY A 107 7.31 0.75 -15.85
N ARG A 108 6.68 1.03 -17.00
CA ARG A 108 5.74 2.16 -17.16
C ARG A 108 4.37 1.83 -16.59
N ALA A 109 3.81 2.77 -15.85
CA ALA A 109 2.46 2.68 -15.34
C ALA A 109 1.43 2.77 -16.48
N PRO A 110 0.31 2.05 -16.40
CA PRO A 110 -0.81 2.27 -17.30
C PRO A 110 -1.48 3.63 -17.04
N HIS A 111 -1.48 4.07 -15.78
CA HIS A 111 -1.93 5.36 -15.29
C HIS A 111 -1.37 5.58 -13.88
N PRO A 112 -1.23 6.84 -13.43
CA PRO A 112 -0.77 7.13 -12.07
C PRO A 112 -1.85 6.82 -11.02
N PHE A 113 -1.42 6.67 -9.77
CA PHE A 113 -2.26 6.37 -8.60
C PHE A 113 -2.20 7.50 -7.57
N ASP A 114 -3.31 7.71 -6.87
CA ASP A 114 -3.50 8.85 -5.97
C ASP A 114 -3.05 8.53 -4.53
N LEU A 115 -3.17 7.25 -4.14
CA LEU A 115 -2.65 6.73 -2.88
C LEU A 115 -1.73 5.55 -3.17
N VAL A 116 -0.47 5.62 -2.70
CA VAL A 116 0.53 4.58 -2.94
C VAL A 116 1.04 4.07 -1.61
N PHE A 117 0.87 2.77 -1.34
CA PHE A 117 1.29 2.11 -0.12
C PHE A 117 2.43 1.14 -0.38
N LEU A 118 3.41 1.14 0.53
CA LEU A 118 4.54 0.24 0.52
C LEU A 118 4.74 -0.31 1.94
N ASP A 119 4.72 -1.63 2.08
CA ASP A 119 5.14 -2.34 3.29
C ASP A 119 6.19 -3.41 2.90
N PRO A 120 7.40 -2.99 2.49
CA PRO A 120 8.45 -3.93 2.18
C PRO A 120 8.88 -4.68 3.45
N PRO A 121 9.38 -5.91 3.34
CA PRO A 121 9.98 -6.60 4.47
C PRO A 121 11.03 -5.72 5.16
N TYR A 122 10.94 -5.58 6.49
CA TYR A 122 11.80 -4.66 7.24
C TYR A 122 13.28 -4.93 7.00
N ARG A 123 14.08 -3.86 6.89
CA ARG A 123 15.53 -3.93 6.66
C ARG A 123 15.95 -4.70 5.39
N SER A 124 15.04 -4.88 4.43
CA SER A 124 15.34 -5.55 3.16
C SER A 124 16.08 -4.67 2.16
N GLY A 125 16.11 -3.35 2.38
CA GLY A 125 16.62 -2.38 1.41
C GLY A 125 15.72 -2.19 0.18
N LEU A 126 14.50 -2.75 0.15
CA LEU A 126 13.61 -2.70 -1.01
C LEU A 126 12.79 -1.41 -1.12
N ALA A 127 12.64 -0.65 -0.03
CA ALA A 127 11.84 0.58 -0.01
C ALA A 127 12.31 1.61 -1.05
N LEU A 128 13.61 1.93 -1.05
CA LEU A 128 14.16 2.94 -1.97
C LEU A 128 14.10 2.52 -3.44
N PRO A 129 14.53 1.29 -3.83
CA PRO A 129 14.38 0.84 -5.22
C PRO A 129 12.92 0.79 -5.69
N ALA A 130 11.97 0.43 -4.82
CA ALA A 130 10.55 0.43 -5.17
C ALA A 130 10.00 1.83 -5.41
N LEU A 131 10.32 2.79 -4.53
CA LEU A 131 9.93 4.19 -4.72
C LEU A 131 10.56 4.78 -5.99
N ALA A 132 11.85 4.51 -6.24
CA ALA A 132 12.54 4.97 -7.45
C ALA A 132 11.90 4.39 -8.72
N SER A 133 11.57 3.10 -8.72
CA SER A 133 10.87 2.47 -9.85
C SER A 133 9.47 3.05 -10.06
N ALA A 134 8.74 3.34 -8.98
CA ALA A 134 7.40 3.91 -9.06
C ALA A 134 7.43 5.35 -9.62
N LEU A 135 8.37 6.18 -9.16
CA LEU A 135 8.60 7.53 -9.69
C LEU A 135 8.98 7.49 -11.17
N ALA A 136 10.02 6.73 -11.53
CA ALA A 136 10.51 6.65 -12.91
C ALA A 136 9.47 6.07 -13.88
N GLY A 137 8.58 5.20 -13.39
CA GLY A 137 7.52 4.59 -14.17
C GLY A 137 6.24 5.42 -14.28
N GLY A 138 6.13 6.56 -13.60
CA GLY A 138 4.91 7.39 -13.59
C GLY A 138 3.74 6.76 -12.82
N TRP A 139 4.04 5.94 -11.80
CA TRP A 139 3.02 5.27 -10.98
C TRP A 139 2.40 6.18 -9.92
N ILE A 140 3.08 7.27 -9.57
CA ILE A 140 2.70 8.20 -8.50
C ILE A 140 2.14 9.47 -9.16
N ALA A 141 0.88 9.83 -8.87
CA ALA A 141 0.28 11.06 -9.38
C ALA A 141 0.95 12.30 -8.76
N PRO A 142 0.91 13.47 -9.42
CA PRO A 142 1.53 14.70 -8.89
C PRO A 142 1.01 15.12 -7.50
N GLU A 143 -0.27 14.91 -7.22
CA GLU A 143 -0.88 15.18 -5.90
C GLU A 143 -1.03 13.91 -5.05
N ALA A 144 -0.34 12.82 -5.42
CA ALA A 144 -0.46 11.58 -4.69
C ALA A 144 0.16 11.69 -3.30
N ARG A 145 -0.40 10.91 -2.39
CA ARG A 145 0.21 10.65 -1.09
C ARG A 145 0.78 9.25 -1.05
N VAL A 146 2.06 9.16 -0.73
CA VAL A 146 2.78 7.90 -0.60
C VAL A 146 2.91 7.56 0.88
N ILE A 147 2.70 6.31 1.24
CA ILE A 147 2.76 5.81 2.60
C ILE A 147 3.73 4.63 2.61
N LEU A 148 4.79 4.77 3.38
CA LEU A 148 5.79 3.73 3.58
C LEU A 148 5.71 3.24 5.02
N GLU A 149 5.52 1.93 5.20
CA GLU A 149 5.74 1.26 6.48
C GLU A 149 7.20 0.81 6.58
N VAL A 150 7.86 1.16 7.69
CA VAL A 150 9.21 0.70 8.05
C VAL A 150 9.25 0.28 9.52
N ALA A 151 10.31 -0.42 9.92
CA ALA A 151 10.55 -0.64 11.34
C ALA A 151 10.76 0.70 12.08
N ALA A 152 10.30 0.81 13.32
CA ALA A 152 10.32 2.06 14.07
C ALA A 152 11.71 2.70 14.25
N GLY A 153 12.77 1.89 14.23
CA GLY A 153 14.17 2.32 14.31
C GLY A 153 14.95 2.26 12.99
N GLU A 154 14.28 2.00 11.86
CA GLU A 154 14.92 1.96 10.54
C GLU A 154 15.07 3.38 9.99
N THR A 155 16.30 3.79 9.67
CA THR A 155 16.56 5.08 9.04
C THR A 155 16.02 5.09 7.62
N PHE A 156 15.31 6.16 7.26
CA PHE A 156 14.76 6.36 5.93
C PHE A 156 14.97 7.81 5.49
N ALA A 157 15.42 7.99 4.25
CA ALA A 157 15.50 9.28 3.58
C ALA A 157 14.77 9.15 2.24
N PRO A 158 13.80 10.02 1.91
CA PRO A 158 13.05 9.91 0.67
C PRO A 158 13.95 10.17 -0.54
N PRO A 159 13.72 9.50 -1.70
CA PRO A 159 14.38 9.86 -2.94
C PRO A 159 13.94 11.24 -3.43
N ALA A 160 14.70 11.84 -4.34
CA ALA A 160 14.33 13.09 -4.99
C ALA A 160 12.92 13.01 -5.59
N GLY A 161 12.14 14.09 -5.46
CA GLY A 161 10.74 14.16 -5.88
C GLY A 161 9.73 13.76 -4.79
N LEU A 162 10.18 13.20 -3.66
CA LEU A 162 9.35 12.93 -2.49
C LEU A 162 9.89 13.66 -1.26
N GLN A 163 8.98 14.09 -0.40
CA GLN A 163 9.30 14.76 0.86
C GLN A 163 8.49 14.15 2.01
N VAL A 164 9.12 14.00 3.18
CA VAL A 164 8.42 13.55 4.39
C VAL A 164 7.50 14.65 4.89
N GLU A 165 6.19 14.39 4.87
CA GLU A 165 5.19 15.30 5.43
C GLU A 165 4.97 15.03 6.92
N SER A 166 4.90 13.74 7.29
CA SER A 166 4.69 13.34 8.67
C SER A 166 5.03 11.88 8.91
N GLU A 167 5.23 11.54 10.19
CA GLU A 167 5.45 10.16 10.62
C GLU A 167 4.54 9.79 11.79
N ARG A 168 4.17 8.50 11.89
CA ARG A 168 3.40 7.95 13.01
C ARG A 168 3.99 6.61 13.43
N ARG A 169 4.20 6.42 14.73
CA ARG A 169 4.75 5.18 15.30
C ARG A 169 3.64 4.34 15.92
N TYR A 170 3.66 3.03 15.64
CA TYR A 170 2.71 2.05 16.16
C TYR A 170 3.47 0.80 16.62
N GLY A 171 3.93 0.82 17.87
CA GLY A 171 4.76 -0.27 18.42
C GLY A 171 6.07 -0.41 17.64
N ALA A 172 6.25 -1.56 16.99
CA ALA A 172 7.46 -1.84 16.20
C ALA A 172 7.45 -1.24 14.78
N ALA A 173 6.31 -0.72 14.32
CA ALA A 173 6.14 -0.14 12.99
C ALA A 173 6.15 1.39 13.03
N ARG A 174 6.57 2.01 11.93
CA ARG A 174 6.49 3.45 11.69
C ARG A 174 5.96 3.68 10.28
N LEU A 175 4.85 4.42 10.19
CA LEU A 175 4.29 4.90 8.93
C LEU A 175 4.92 6.25 8.61
N VAL A 176 5.52 6.37 7.44
CA VAL A 176 6.08 7.60 6.88
C VAL A 176 5.16 8.04 5.75
N PHE A 177 4.55 9.23 5.90
CA PHE A 177 3.70 9.84 4.90
C PHE A 177 4.54 10.80 4.07
N LEU A 178 4.53 10.62 2.75
CA LEU A 178 5.29 11.41 1.80
C LEU A 178 4.35 12.11 0.83
N GLY A 179 4.64 13.38 0.57
CA GLY A 179 4.06 14.14 -0.52
C GLY A 179 5.02 14.18 -1.71
N CYS A 180 4.48 14.39 -2.90
CA CYS A 180 5.32 14.79 -4.03
C CYS A 180 5.79 16.22 -3.77
N GLY A 181 7.11 16.42 -3.73
CA GLY A 181 7.69 17.77 -3.66
C GLY A 181 7.73 18.38 -5.05
N ASP A 182 7.59 19.70 -5.15
CA ASP A 182 7.96 20.43 -6.36
C ASP A 182 9.45 20.19 -6.62
N GLY A 183 9.75 19.19 -7.45
CA GLY A 183 11.02 19.12 -8.13
C GLY A 183 11.08 20.35 -9.03
N GLN A 184 11.63 21.46 -8.51
CA GLN A 184 11.98 22.61 -9.32
C GLN A 184 12.77 22.08 -10.53
N GLY A 185 12.23 22.36 -11.72
CA GLY A 185 12.91 22.17 -12.98
C GLY A 185 14.12 23.09 -13.14
#